data_AF-A0A1I4DRP3-F1
#
_entry.id   AF-A0A1I4DRP3-F1
#
_cell.length_a   1.000
_cell.length_b   1.000
_cell.length_c   1.000
_cell.angle_alpha   90.00
_cell.angle_beta   90.00
_cell.angle_gamma   90.00
#
_symmetry.space_group_name_H-M   'P 1'
#
loop_
_entity.id
_entity.type
_entity.pdbx_description
1 polymer ?
#
loop_
_entity_poly.entity_id
_entity_poly.type
_entity_poly.pdbx_seq_one_letter_code
_entity_poly.pdbx_strand_id
1 'polypeptide(L)'
;MTEAHRRREPGSGGSAVRRLMARPIRAHIAGAAQPQMPALKAEATAPVPAPAAPGPETGDVARLRMEVLMMKAALAAERRESEALRTSLGLGEAQQLGDEARAERDRWAALVGRLIHGTL
;
A
#
# COMPACT_ATOMS: atom_id res chain seq x y z
N MET A 1 -24.53 -1.98 -62.02
CA MET A 1 -25.34 -2.87 -61.16
C MET A 1 -24.35 -3.56 -60.22
N THR A 2 -24.05 -2.97 -59.05
CA THR A 2 -24.60 -3.30 -57.69
C THR A 2 -24.06 -4.64 -57.19
N GLU A 3 -23.41 -4.86 -56.04
CA GLU A 3 -23.04 -4.15 -54.80
C GLU A 3 -21.86 -4.95 -54.19
N ALA A 4 -20.73 -4.36 -53.81
CA ALA A 4 -20.41 -3.90 -52.45
C ALA A 4 -20.63 -4.92 -51.30
N HIS A 5 -19.77 -5.95 -51.20
CA HIS A 5 -19.57 -6.66 -49.93
C HIS A 5 -18.66 -5.86 -48.98
N ARG A 6 -19.26 -4.94 -48.21
CA ARG A 6 -18.68 -4.44 -46.95
C ARG A 6 -19.26 -5.25 -45.79
N ARG A 7 -18.44 -6.07 -45.14
CA ARG A 7 -18.58 -6.31 -43.69
C ARG A 7 -17.21 -6.12 -43.04
N ARG A 8 -17.01 -4.91 -42.51
CA ARG A 8 -15.95 -4.57 -41.57
C ARG A 8 -16.24 -5.30 -40.26
N GLU A 9 -15.35 -6.19 -39.87
CA GLU A 9 -15.23 -6.65 -38.48
C GLU A 9 -14.83 -5.46 -37.59
N PRO A 10 -15.53 -5.21 -36.46
CA PRO A 10 -15.21 -4.12 -35.56
C PRO A 10 -13.98 -4.45 -34.69
N GLY A 11 -13.05 -3.50 -34.59
CA GLY A 11 -11.82 -3.59 -33.81
C GLY A 11 -12.02 -4.09 -32.37
N SER A 12 -11.56 -5.31 -32.14
CA SER A 12 -11.56 -6.02 -30.85
C SER A 12 -10.38 -5.58 -29.98
N GLY A 13 -10.39 -4.32 -29.53
CA GLY A 13 -9.42 -3.81 -28.55
C GLY A 13 -10.06 -2.94 -27.46
N GLY A 14 -11.09 -2.16 -27.81
CA GLY A 14 -11.77 -1.26 -26.87
C GLY A 14 -12.99 -1.85 -26.18
N SER A 15 -13.47 -3.03 -26.59
CA SER A 15 -14.72 -3.62 -26.08
C SER A 15 -14.58 -4.32 -24.73
N ALA A 16 -13.43 -4.98 -24.49
CA ALA A 16 -13.17 -5.69 -23.23
C ALA A 16 -13.03 -4.73 -22.04
N VAL A 17 -12.26 -3.64 -22.20
CA VAL A 17 -12.08 -2.62 -21.15
C VAL A 17 -13.40 -1.91 -20.83
N ARG A 18 -14.20 -1.58 -21.86
CA ARG A 18 -15.52 -0.95 -21.65
C ARG A 18 -16.49 -1.88 -20.93
N ARG A 19 -16.43 -3.20 -21.21
CA ARG A 19 -17.18 -4.22 -20.48
C ARG A 19 -16.70 -4.37 -19.03
N LEU A 20 -15.41 -4.19 -18.74
CA LEU A 20 -14.89 -4.23 -17.37
C LEU A 20 -15.37 -3.02 -16.56
N MET A 21 -15.31 -1.82 -17.15
CA MET A 21 -15.73 -0.57 -16.49
C MET A 21 -17.24 -0.49 -16.25
N ALA A 22 -18.06 -1.16 -17.08
CA ALA A 22 -19.51 -1.15 -16.96
C ALA A 22 -20.07 -2.29 -16.09
N ARG A 23 -19.24 -3.17 -15.52
CA ARG A 23 -19.72 -4.27 -14.67
C ARG A 23 -19.92 -3.80 -13.23
N PRO A 24 -21.14 -3.92 -12.67
CA PRO A 24 -21.37 -3.60 -11.27
C PRO A 24 -20.64 -4.59 -10.36
N ILE A 25 -19.85 -4.06 -9.43
CA ILE A 25 -19.07 -4.82 -8.45
C ILE A 25 -20.04 -5.43 -7.44
N ARG A 26 -20.41 -6.71 -7.62
CA ARG A 26 -21.11 -7.47 -6.58
C ARG A 26 -20.08 -7.99 -5.59
N ALA A 27 -19.77 -7.20 -4.58
CA ALA A 27 -18.97 -7.63 -3.45
C ALA A 27 -19.80 -8.59 -2.58
N HIS A 28 -19.72 -9.90 -2.86
CA HIS A 28 -20.13 -10.92 -1.89
C HIS A 28 -19.02 -11.07 -0.86
N ILE A 29 -18.90 -10.08 0.04
CA ILE A 29 -18.13 -10.23 1.28
C ILE A 29 -19.14 -10.67 2.35
N ALA A 30 -19.57 -11.92 2.25
CA ALA A 30 -20.31 -12.59 3.29
C ALA A 30 -19.58 -13.90 3.56
N GLY A 31 -18.87 -13.98 4.69
CA GLY A 31 -18.49 -15.27 5.27
C GLY A 31 -17.01 -15.63 5.37
N ALA A 32 -16.08 -14.68 5.49
CA ALA A 32 -14.72 -15.04 5.90
C ALA A 32 -14.22 -14.14 7.03
N ALA A 33 -13.83 -14.79 8.13
CA ALA A 33 -13.17 -14.26 9.32
C ALA A 33 -14.05 -13.55 10.37
N GLN A 34 -14.81 -14.35 11.14
CA GLN A 34 -14.94 -14.08 12.57
C GLN A 34 -13.60 -14.38 13.25
N PRO A 35 -12.94 -13.42 13.93
CA PRO A 35 -11.80 -13.73 14.78
C PRO A 35 -12.33 -14.33 16.08
N GLN A 36 -12.12 -15.63 16.30
CA GLN A 36 -12.34 -16.22 17.62
C GLN A 36 -11.20 -15.81 18.55
N MET A 37 -11.54 -15.07 19.60
CA MET A 37 -10.66 -14.80 20.73
C MET A 37 -10.61 -16.04 21.63
N PRO A 38 -9.44 -16.58 21.99
CA PRO A 38 -9.37 -17.64 23.00
C PRO A 38 -9.69 -17.03 24.38
N ALA A 39 -10.69 -17.60 25.06
CA ALA A 39 -11.02 -17.27 26.43
C ALA A 39 -9.89 -17.74 27.36
N LEU A 40 -9.14 -16.78 27.91
CA LEU A 40 -8.19 -17.04 28.99
C LEU A 40 -8.98 -17.36 30.26
N LYS A 41 -8.86 -18.61 30.70
CA LYS A 41 -9.41 -19.15 31.94
C LYS A 41 -8.73 -18.42 33.12
N ALA A 42 -9.49 -17.63 33.86
CA ALA A 42 -9.01 -16.96 35.07
C ALA A 42 -8.88 -17.99 36.20
N GLU A 43 -7.64 -18.34 36.54
CA GLU A 43 -7.34 -19.07 37.78
C GLU A 43 -7.16 -18.04 38.91
N ALA A 44 -8.02 -18.15 39.92
CA ALA A 44 -8.03 -17.28 41.08
C ALA A 44 -6.76 -17.49 41.92
N THR A 45 -5.97 -16.43 42.08
CA THR A 45 -4.86 -16.37 43.05
C THR A 45 -5.18 -15.30 44.09
N ALA A 46 -4.97 -15.67 45.36
CA ALA A 46 -5.27 -14.93 46.59
C ALA A 46 -4.64 -13.50 46.66
N PRO A 47 -5.08 -12.61 47.56
CA PRO A 47 -4.80 -11.18 47.47
C PRO A 47 -3.34 -10.88 47.86
N VAL A 48 -2.53 -10.59 46.85
CA VAL A 48 -1.23 -9.93 46.99
C VAL A 48 -1.49 -8.46 47.36
N PRO A 49 -0.74 -7.86 48.32
CA PRO A 49 -0.99 -6.49 48.75
C PRO A 49 -0.99 -5.55 47.55
N ALA A 50 -2.01 -4.71 47.48
CA ALA A 50 -2.24 -3.78 46.37
C ALA A 50 -0.95 -2.99 46.08
N PRO A 51 -0.37 -3.07 44.87
CA PRO A 51 0.65 -2.11 44.49
C PRO A 51 0.02 -0.73 44.57
N ALA A 52 0.72 0.20 45.22
CA ALA A 52 0.33 1.60 45.27
C ALA A 52 -0.17 2.02 43.89
N ALA A 53 -1.40 2.55 43.85
CA ALA A 53 -2.06 2.90 42.61
C ALA A 53 -1.07 3.69 41.74
N PRO A 54 -0.78 3.23 40.51
CA PRO A 54 0.04 4.01 39.60
C PRO A 54 -0.60 5.40 39.54
N GLY A 55 0.14 6.44 39.94
CA GLY A 55 -0.36 7.81 39.84
C GLY A 55 -0.85 8.09 38.41
N PRO A 56 -1.78 9.02 38.21
CA PRO A 56 -2.42 9.26 36.90
C PRO A 56 -1.40 9.35 35.75
N GLU A 57 -0.25 9.99 36.01
CA GLU A 57 0.91 10.11 35.13
C GLU A 57 1.44 8.76 34.58
N THR A 58 1.47 7.71 35.40
CA THR A 58 1.95 6.38 34.98
C THR A 58 0.92 5.63 34.13
N GLY A 59 -0.37 5.88 34.33
CA GLY A 59 -1.44 5.40 33.45
C GLY A 59 -1.38 6.06 32.07
N ASP A 60 -1.12 7.37 32.03
CA ASP A 60 -0.98 8.12 30.79
C ASP A 60 0.26 7.69 29.99
N VAL A 61 1.38 7.45 30.65
CA VAL A 61 2.59 6.90 29.99
C VAL A 61 2.33 5.50 29.43
N ALA A 62 1.61 4.63 30.15
CA ALA A 62 1.25 3.30 29.66
C ALA A 62 0.34 3.38 28.43
N ARG A 63 -0.66 4.28 28.46
CA ARG A 63 -1.55 4.56 27.33
C ARG A 63 -0.78 5.07 26.12
N LEU A 64 0.09 6.06 26.28
CA LEU A 64 0.90 6.61 25.19
C LEU A 64 1.84 5.56 24.60
N ARG A 65 2.44 4.69 25.42
CA ARG A 65 3.26 3.57 24.92
C ARG A 65 2.44 2.62 24.07
N MET A 66 1.21 2.31 24.48
CA MET A 66 0.30 1.47 23.70
C MET A 66 -0.06 2.13 22.37
N GLU A 67 -0.37 3.43 22.39
CA GLU A 67 -0.67 4.20 21.18
C GLU A 67 0.52 4.23 20.20
N VAL A 68 1.74 4.44 20.69
CA VAL A 68 2.95 4.37 19.88
C VAL A 68 3.16 2.97 19.30
N LEU A 69 2.90 1.91 20.07
CA LEU A 69 2.98 0.54 19.56
C LEU A 69 1.95 0.29 18.45
N MET A 70 0.73 0.76 18.62
CA MET A 70 -0.33 0.67 17.61
C MET A 70 0.06 1.43 16.34
N MET A 71 0.57 2.66 16.46
CA MET A 71 1.00 3.46 15.32
C MET A 71 2.20 2.83 14.58
N LYS A 72 3.15 2.23 15.33
CA LYS A 72 4.26 1.47 14.73
C LYS A 72 3.77 0.22 14.00
N ALA A 73 2.80 -0.50 14.56
CA ALA A 73 2.20 -1.66 13.92
C ALA A 73 1.47 -1.27 12.62
N ALA A 74 0.69 -0.18 12.66
CA ALA A 74 0.02 0.38 11.49
C ALA A 74 1.04 0.78 10.40
N LEU A 75 2.08 1.53 10.76
CA LEU A 75 3.13 1.91 9.81
C LEU A 75 3.84 0.69 9.20
N ALA A 76 4.07 -0.36 9.99
CA ALA A 76 4.67 -1.59 9.49
C ALA A 76 3.73 -2.32 8.50
N ALA A 77 2.42 -2.33 8.75
CA ALA A 77 1.43 -2.88 7.81
C ALA A 77 1.41 -2.09 6.49
N GLU A 78 1.31 -0.75 6.57
CA GLU A 78 1.34 0.15 5.42
C GLU A 78 2.59 -0.02 4.55
N ARG A 79 3.76 -0.22 5.18
CA ARG A 79 5.02 -0.47 4.46
C ARG A 79 4.96 -1.78 3.68
N ARG A 80 4.41 -2.85 4.26
CA ARG A 80 4.26 -4.15 3.59
C ARG A 80 3.27 -4.06 2.42
N GLU A 81 2.15 -3.36 2.61
CA GLU A 81 1.17 -3.13 1.54
C GLU A 81 1.78 -2.31 0.41
N SER A 82 2.51 -1.23 0.75
CA SER A 82 3.23 -0.42 -0.23
C SER A 82 4.27 -1.22 -1.01
N GLU A 83 4.99 -2.12 -0.34
CA GLU A 83 5.96 -3.02 -0.98
C GLU A 83 5.27 -4.05 -1.89
N ALA A 84 4.16 -4.63 -1.44
CA ALA A 84 3.35 -5.53 -2.27
C ALA A 84 2.82 -4.82 -3.52
N LEU A 85 2.36 -3.57 -3.39
CA LEU A 85 1.93 -2.72 -4.51
C LEU A 85 3.08 -2.37 -5.45
N ARG A 86 4.25 -2.00 -4.92
CA ARG A 86 5.43 -1.76 -5.77
C ARG A 86 5.82 -3.02 -6.54
N THR A 87 5.77 -4.18 -5.89
CA THR A 87 6.08 -5.47 -6.51
C THR A 87 5.08 -5.81 -7.62
N SER A 88 3.77 -5.62 -7.38
CA SER A 88 2.73 -5.89 -8.38
C SER A 88 2.80 -4.95 -9.59
N LEU A 89 3.26 -3.71 -9.38
CA LEU A 89 3.51 -2.73 -10.44
C LEU A 89 4.87 -2.93 -11.13
N GLY A 90 5.70 -3.89 -10.70
CA GLY A 90 7.05 -4.08 -11.23
C GLY A 90 8.04 -2.96 -10.87
N LEU A 91 7.68 -2.11 -9.90
CA LEU A 91 8.46 -0.99 -9.36
C LEU A 91 9.30 -1.41 -8.13
N GLY A 92 9.61 -2.71 -8.01
CA GLY A 92 10.50 -3.23 -6.96
C GLY A 92 11.87 -2.55 -6.96
N GLU A 93 12.59 -2.64 -5.83
CA GLU A 93 13.81 -1.88 -5.48
C GLU A 93 14.46 -1.19 -6.66
N ALA A 94 14.13 0.11 -6.80
CA ALA A 94 14.66 1.02 -7.79
C ALA A 94 14.90 0.30 -9.13
N GLN A 95 13.81 -0.02 -9.85
CA GLN A 95 13.87 -0.49 -11.23
C GLN A 95 15.04 0.22 -11.91
N GLN A 96 16.16 -0.51 -12.04
CA GLN A 96 17.43 0.14 -12.28
C GLN A 96 17.25 0.84 -13.61
N LEU A 97 17.29 2.17 -13.59
CA LEU A 97 17.23 2.96 -14.80
C LEU A 97 18.18 2.29 -15.80
N GLY A 98 17.66 1.90 -16.96
CA GLY A 98 18.50 1.34 -18.01
C GLY A 98 19.68 2.27 -18.27
N ASP A 99 20.78 1.74 -18.80
CA ASP A 99 22.00 2.54 -19.04
C ASP A 99 21.70 3.83 -19.80
N GLU A 100 20.78 3.78 -20.76
CA GLU A 100 20.31 4.93 -21.52
C GLU A 100 19.57 5.97 -20.68
N ALA A 101 18.66 5.54 -19.80
CA ALA A 101 17.92 6.45 -18.92
C ALA A 101 18.83 7.07 -17.84
N ARG A 102 19.86 6.34 -17.38
CA ARG A 102 20.92 6.91 -16.52
C ARG A 102 21.74 7.94 -17.26
N ALA A 103 22.18 7.65 -18.48
CA ALA A 103 22.93 8.59 -19.31
C ALA A 103 22.13 9.87 -19.58
N GLU A 104 20.83 9.75 -19.83
CA GLU A 104 19.96 10.92 -19.98
C GLU A 104 19.85 11.73 -18.69
N ARG A 105 19.62 11.09 -17.55
CA ARG A 105 19.61 11.76 -16.25
C ARG A 105 20.92 12.50 -15.97
N ASP A 106 22.06 11.90 -16.29
CA ASP A 106 23.37 12.51 -16.06
C ASP A 106 23.61 13.69 -17.01
N ARG A 107 23.15 13.61 -18.27
CA ARG A 107 23.14 14.76 -19.20
C ARG A 107 22.29 15.92 -18.67
N TRP A 108 21.09 15.64 -18.17
CA TRP A 108 20.21 16.64 -17.56
C TRP A 108 20.83 17.23 -16.30
N ALA A 109 21.39 16.40 -15.42
CA ALA A 109 22.07 16.86 -14.21
C ALA A 109 23.27 17.76 -14.54
N ALA A 110 24.05 17.42 -15.56
CA ALA A 110 25.17 18.24 -16.02
C ALA A 110 24.69 19.58 -16.62
N LEU A 111 23.61 19.58 -17.41
CA LEU A 111 23.02 20.79 -17.96
C LEU A 111 22.48 21.71 -16.85
N VAL A 112 21.70 21.17 -15.92
CA VAL A 112 21.18 21.89 -14.76
C VAL A 112 22.33 22.41 -13.90
N GLY A 113 23.38 21.60 -13.70
CA GLY A 113 24.60 22.01 -13.04
C GLY A 113 25.23 23.25 -13.69
N ARG A 114 25.41 23.25 -15.01
CA ARG A 114 25.94 24.43 -15.73
C ARG A 114 25.05 25.66 -15.61
N LEU A 115 23.73 25.48 -15.67
CA LEU A 115 22.76 26.59 -15.52
C LEU A 115 22.79 27.22 -14.12
N ILE A 116 22.89 26.39 -13.07
CA ILE A 116 22.92 26.87 -11.69
C ILE A 116 24.26 27.56 -11.36
N HIS A 117 25.37 27.00 -11.87
CA HIS A 117 26.72 27.45 -11.50
C HIS A 117 27.36 28.39 -12.52
N GLY A 118 26.65 28.78 -13.58
CA GLY A 118 27.10 29.76 -14.57
C GLY A 118 28.30 29.32 -15.43
N THR A 119 28.59 28.01 -15.48
CA THR A 119 29.67 27.45 -16.29
C THR A 119 29.17 27.10 -17.69
N LEU A 120 28.96 28.13 -18.52
CA LEU A 120 28.63 27.97 -19.95
C LEU A 120 29.90 27.94 -20.80
#